data_AF-A0AA88WIT9-F1
#
_entry.id   AF-A0AA88WIT9-F1
#
_cell.length_a   1.000
_cell.length_b   1.000
_cell.length_c   1.000
_cell.angle_alpha   90.00
_cell.angle_beta   90.00
_cell.angle_gamma   90.00
#
_symmetry.space_group_name_H-M   'P 1'
#
loop_
_entity.id
_entity.type
_entity.pdbx_description
1 polymer ?
#
loop_
_entity_poly.entity_id
_entity_poly.type
_entity_poly.pdbx_seq_one_letter_code
_entity_poly.pdbx_strand_id
1 'polypeptide(L)'
;MGYVTGEMQRPALGDSTYANWELNNSIVMAWLINSMESHISWTYLFLRTAKVISDAVNKNYSDLENASKVFEIKNKLKEMHQGNLRVTEYYNELQTLWQELDMHYEADWGDLERNLKFKRHLEKERLYEFLTRLNRELDEVRGRILGRRPLPFIDEEFAEVRREASRRRVTLRGK
;
A
#
# COMPACT_ATOMS: atom_id res chain seq x y z
N MET A 1 -15.38 -7.63 11.05
CA MET A 1 -14.11 -7.17 11.63
C MET A 1 -14.09 -7.17 13.16
N GLY A 2 -15.20 -6.88 13.86
CA GLY A 2 -15.23 -6.80 15.33
C GLY A 2 -14.64 -7.98 16.13
N TYR A 3 -14.71 -9.22 15.63
CA TYR A 3 -14.08 -10.40 16.27
C TYR A 3 -12.55 -10.46 16.10
N VAL A 4 -12.03 -9.87 15.03
CA VAL A 4 -10.59 -9.78 14.71
C VAL A 4 -9.97 -8.58 15.44
N THR A 5 -10.69 -7.47 15.53
CA THR A 5 -10.26 -6.24 16.23
C THR A 5 -10.50 -6.30 17.74
N GLY A 6 -11.35 -7.22 18.22
CA GLY A 6 -11.70 -7.38 19.63
C GLY A 6 -12.79 -6.42 20.10
N GLU A 7 -13.40 -5.63 19.20
CA GLU A 7 -14.56 -4.80 19.52
C GLU A 7 -15.77 -5.64 19.94
N MET A 8 -15.91 -6.86 19.38
CA MET A 8 -16.91 -7.83 19.84
C MET A 8 -16.36 -8.66 21.00
N GLN A 9 -16.58 -8.15 22.20
CA GLN A 9 -16.18 -8.80 23.45
C GLN A 9 -16.95 -10.10 23.69
N ARG A 10 -16.27 -11.07 24.31
CA ARG A 10 -16.88 -12.34 24.69
C ARG A 10 -17.94 -12.10 25.77
N PRO A 11 -19.21 -12.48 25.55
CA PRO A 11 -20.25 -12.36 26.56
C PRO A 11 -20.00 -13.27 27.76
N ALA A 12 -20.66 -12.98 28.89
CA ALA A 12 -20.58 -13.82 30.07
C ALA A 12 -21.25 -15.19 29.83
N LEU A 13 -20.80 -16.21 30.58
CA LEU A 13 -21.43 -17.53 30.56
C LEU A 13 -22.88 -17.42 31.08
N GLY A 14 -23.84 -17.81 30.23
CA GLY A 14 -25.28 -17.70 30.52
C GLY A 14 -26.00 -16.55 29.81
N ASP A 15 -25.26 -15.67 29.13
CA ASP A 15 -25.84 -14.65 28.26
C ASP A 15 -26.49 -15.30 27.02
N SER A 16 -27.68 -14.85 26.63
CA SER A 16 -28.40 -15.37 25.46
C SER A 16 -27.64 -15.14 24.15
N THR A 17 -26.73 -14.15 24.12
CA THR A 17 -25.89 -13.83 22.97
C THR A 17 -24.60 -14.66 22.90
N TYR A 18 -24.25 -15.39 23.97
CA TYR A 18 -23.01 -16.16 24.06
C TYR A 18 -22.87 -17.18 22.93
N ALA A 19 -23.91 -17.98 22.68
CA ALA A 19 -23.89 -19.02 21.66
C ALA A 19 -23.68 -18.44 20.25
N ASN A 20 -24.31 -17.30 19.96
CA ASN A 20 -24.15 -16.60 18.70
C ASN A 20 -22.73 -16.01 18.55
N TRP A 21 -22.18 -15.46 19.63
CA TRP A 21 -20.80 -14.97 19.64
C TRP A 21 -19.79 -16.11 19.39
N GLU A 22 -19.95 -17.25 20.07
CA GLU A 22 -19.07 -18.42 19.93
C GLU A 22 -19.07 -18.97 18.50
N LEU A 23 -20.26 -19.07 17.89
CA LEU A 23 -20.43 -19.50 16.50
C LEU A 23 -19.70 -18.57 15.52
N ASN A 24 -19.96 -17.26 15.62
CA ASN A 24 -19.35 -16.28 14.73
C ASN A 24 -17.83 -16.19 14.92
N ASN A 25 -17.35 -16.25 16.17
CA ASN A 25 -15.92 -16.31 16.47
C ASN A 25 -15.28 -17.56 15.82
N SER A 26 -15.91 -18.73 15.92
CA SER A 26 -15.41 -19.97 15.32
C SER A 26 -15.37 -19.92 13.78
N ILE A 27 -16.37 -19.30 13.16
CA ILE A 27 -16.39 -19.08 11.70
C ILE A 27 -15.20 -18.20 11.27
N VAL A 28 -14.97 -17.09 11.97
CA VAL A 28 -13.85 -16.18 11.66
C VAL A 28 -12.50 -16.88 11.89
N MET A 29 -12.37 -17.70 12.94
CA MET A 29 -11.17 -18.52 13.16
C MET A 29 -10.93 -19.47 11.97
N ALA A 30 -11.98 -20.16 11.49
CA ALA A 30 -11.86 -21.05 10.34
C ALA A 30 -11.42 -20.29 9.08
N TRP A 31 -11.94 -19.08 8.84
CA TRP A 31 -11.48 -18.25 7.71
C TRP A 31 -10.01 -17.86 7.83
N LEU A 32 -9.57 -17.44 9.02
CA LEU A 32 -8.16 -17.12 9.26
C LEU A 32 -7.26 -18.33 9.02
N ILE A 33 -7.56 -19.48 9.64
CA ILE A 33 -6.76 -20.71 9.54
C ILE A 33 -6.69 -21.20 8.08
N ASN A 34 -7.81 -21.17 7.35
CA ASN A 34 -7.86 -21.61 5.96
C ASN A 34 -7.23 -20.61 4.97
N SER A 35 -6.99 -19.36 5.38
CA SER A 35 -6.31 -18.35 4.55
C SER A 35 -4.79 -18.42 4.62
N MET A 36 -4.25 -19.20 5.55
CA MET A 36 -2.81 -19.37 5.75
C MET A 36 -2.29 -20.57 4.96
N GLU A 37 -0.99 -20.56 4.66
CA GLU A 37 -0.30 -21.77 4.23
C GLU A 37 -0.36 -22.84 5.34
N SER A 38 -0.54 -24.10 4.96
CA SER A 38 -0.79 -25.20 5.90
C SER A 38 0.25 -25.27 7.03
N HIS A 39 1.54 -25.08 6.70
CA HIS A 39 2.62 -25.15 7.68
C HIS A 39 2.58 -24.02 8.73
N ILE A 40 1.97 -22.87 8.39
CA ILE A 40 1.74 -21.75 9.31
C ILE A 40 0.49 -22.04 10.15
N SER A 41 -0.60 -22.46 9.51
CA SER A 41 -1.90 -22.63 10.15
C SER A 41 -1.88 -23.65 11.30
N TRP A 42 -1.08 -24.71 11.21
CA TRP A 42 -0.89 -25.71 12.27
C TRP A 42 -0.49 -25.11 13.62
N THR A 43 0.28 -24.02 13.62
CA THR A 43 0.76 -23.38 14.85
C THR A 43 -0.33 -22.60 15.59
N TYR A 44 -1.48 -22.34 14.95
CA TYR A 44 -2.58 -21.52 15.47
C TYR A 44 -3.87 -22.28 15.74
N LEU A 45 -3.97 -23.57 15.36
CA LEU A 45 -5.18 -24.40 15.48
C LEU A 45 -5.76 -24.49 16.90
N PHE A 46 -4.92 -24.37 17.92
CA PHE A 46 -5.34 -24.53 19.32
C PHE A 46 -5.67 -23.21 20.04
N LEU A 47 -5.61 -22.08 19.31
CA LEU A 47 -5.99 -20.78 19.87
C LEU A 47 -7.51 -20.67 19.96
N ARG A 48 -7.98 -19.95 21.00
CA ARG A 48 -9.38 -19.99 21.43
C ARG A 48 -10.27 -18.94 20.75
N THR A 49 -9.71 -17.91 20.14
CA THR A 49 -10.48 -16.81 19.55
C THR A 49 -9.82 -16.29 18.28
N ALA A 50 -10.64 -15.74 17.38
CA ALA A 50 -10.18 -15.08 16.16
C ALA A 50 -9.23 -13.91 16.48
N LYS A 51 -9.51 -13.15 17.55
CA LYS A 51 -8.65 -12.07 18.05
C LYS A 51 -7.24 -12.57 18.37
N VAL A 52 -7.13 -13.65 19.15
CA VAL A 52 -5.83 -14.20 19.57
C VAL A 52 -5.07 -14.78 18.38
N ILE A 53 -5.76 -15.43 17.43
CA ILE A 53 -5.13 -15.87 16.18
C ILE A 53 -4.58 -14.66 15.40
N SER A 54 -5.42 -13.64 15.17
CA SER A 54 -5.02 -12.45 14.43
C SER A 54 -3.85 -11.71 15.09
N ASP A 55 -3.88 -11.55 16.42
CA ASP A 55 -2.81 -10.88 17.15
C ASP A 55 -1.49 -11.66 17.06
N ALA A 56 -1.54 -12.99 17.18
CA ALA A 56 -0.36 -13.83 17.11
C ALA A 56 0.24 -13.84 15.69
N VAL A 57 -0.61 -13.93 14.66
CA VAL A 57 -0.20 -13.85 13.24
C VAL A 57 0.41 -12.48 12.95
N ASN A 58 -0.25 -11.40 13.37
CA ASN A 58 0.29 -10.06 13.23
C ASN A 58 1.63 -9.93 13.96
N LYS A 59 1.75 -10.40 15.20
CA LYS A 59 3.02 -10.32 15.93
C LYS A 59 4.16 -11.08 15.26
N ASN A 60 3.88 -12.26 14.70
CA ASN A 60 4.92 -13.15 14.19
C ASN A 60 5.27 -12.92 12.72
N TYR A 61 4.35 -12.36 11.93
CA TYR A 61 4.50 -12.23 10.48
C TYR A 61 4.18 -10.84 9.94
N SER A 62 3.77 -9.89 10.78
CA SER A 62 3.61 -8.52 10.32
C SER A 62 4.98 -7.88 10.11
N ASP A 63 5.21 -7.43 8.88
CA ASP A 63 6.35 -6.58 8.57
C ASP A 63 6.09 -5.10 8.94
N LEU A 64 4.93 -4.74 9.54
CA LEU A 64 4.52 -3.34 9.74
C LEU A 64 5.56 -2.47 10.49
N GLU A 65 6.36 -3.06 11.40
CA GLU A 65 7.46 -2.37 12.12
C GLU A 65 8.87 -2.76 11.61
N ASN A 66 8.96 -3.50 10.51
CA ASN A 66 10.21 -4.02 9.99
C ASN A 66 11.01 -2.93 9.25
N ALA A 67 11.89 -2.25 9.99
CA ALA A 67 12.78 -1.23 9.44
C ALA A 67 13.64 -1.74 8.26
N SER A 68 13.97 -3.04 8.23
CA SER A 68 14.69 -3.66 7.11
C SER A 68 13.83 -3.72 5.86
N LYS A 69 12.53 -3.98 5.99
CA LYS A 69 11.58 -3.97 4.87
C LYS A 69 11.39 -2.56 4.31
N VAL A 70 11.22 -1.58 5.18
CA VAL A 70 11.18 -0.16 4.80
C VAL A 70 12.47 0.24 4.06
N PHE A 71 13.63 -0.20 4.55
CA PHE A 71 14.92 0.05 3.90
C PHE A 71 15.00 -0.60 2.51
N GLU A 72 14.54 -1.84 2.36
CA GLU A 72 14.47 -2.55 1.08
C GLU A 72 13.59 -1.80 0.07
N ILE A 73 12.37 -1.41 0.46
CA ILE A 73 11.43 -0.67 -0.39
C ILE A 73 12.05 0.67 -0.81
N LYS A 74 12.66 1.41 0.12
CA LYS A 74 13.33 2.69 -0.19
C LYS A 74 14.49 2.53 -1.16
N ASN A 75 15.27 1.44 -1.06
CA ASN A 75 16.33 1.16 -2.03
C ASN A 75 15.75 0.85 -3.41
N LYS A 76 14.69 0.03 -3.49
CA LYS A 76 13.99 -0.25 -4.76
C LYS A 76 13.46 1.04 -5.41
N LEU A 77 12.81 1.92 -4.65
CA LEU A 77 12.36 3.22 -5.14
C LEU A 77 13.51 4.07 -5.69
N LYS A 78 14.64 4.13 -4.96
CA LYS A 78 15.82 4.90 -5.36
C LYS A 78 16.45 4.39 -6.67
N GLU A 79 16.45 3.07 -6.86
CA GLU A 79 17.01 2.39 -8.02
C GLU A 79 16.04 2.30 -9.21
N MET A 80 14.74 2.53 -8.99
CA MET A 80 13.72 2.46 -10.03
C MET A 80 13.92 3.56 -11.08
N HIS A 81 13.98 3.16 -12.35
CA HIS A 81 14.01 4.04 -13.50
C HIS A 81 13.05 3.52 -14.56
N GLN A 82 12.50 4.41 -15.39
CA GLN A 82 11.63 3.97 -16.49
C GLN A 82 12.38 2.95 -17.37
N GLY A 83 13.60 3.25 -17.80
CA GLY A 83 14.44 2.30 -18.55
C GLY A 83 13.72 1.75 -19.78
N ASN A 84 13.59 0.42 -19.83
CA ASN A 84 12.91 -0.28 -20.93
C ASN A 84 11.39 -0.44 -20.72
N LEU A 85 10.86 -0.04 -19.56
CA LEU A 85 9.44 -0.14 -19.24
C LEU A 85 8.63 0.92 -19.99
N ARG A 86 7.38 0.57 -20.31
CA ARG A 86 6.38 1.57 -20.71
C ARG A 86 6.10 2.47 -19.51
N VAL A 87 5.72 3.73 -19.78
CA VAL A 87 5.36 4.71 -18.74
C VAL A 87 4.31 4.15 -17.77
N THR A 88 3.31 3.42 -18.27
CA THR A 88 2.29 2.78 -17.43
C THR A 88 2.87 1.69 -16.51
N GLU A 89 3.79 0.87 -17.02
CA GLU A 89 4.41 -0.21 -16.23
C GLU A 89 5.29 0.40 -15.13
N TYR A 90 6.14 1.36 -15.50
CA TYR A 90 6.95 2.11 -14.55
C TYR A 90 6.13 2.82 -13.45
N TYR A 91 5.02 3.47 -13.83
CA TYR A 91 4.14 4.13 -12.85
C TYR A 91 3.47 3.13 -11.89
N ASN A 92 3.03 1.98 -12.40
CA ASN A 92 2.38 0.96 -11.56
C ASN A 92 3.36 0.32 -10.57
N GLU A 93 4.61 0.10 -10.98
CA GLU A 93 5.68 -0.40 -10.10
C GLU A 93 5.97 0.59 -8.96
N LEU A 94 6.11 1.89 -9.29
CA LEU A 94 6.24 2.93 -8.27
C LEU A 94 5.05 2.97 -7.33
N GLN A 95 3.83 2.88 -7.87
CA GLN A 95 2.62 2.94 -7.05
C GLN A 95 2.53 1.75 -6.09
N THR A 96 2.95 0.56 -6.53
CA THR A 96 3.01 -0.63 -5.68
C THR A 96 3.98 -0.42 -4.51
N LEU A 97 5.18 0.08 -4.78
CA LEU A 97 6.19 0.37 -3.75
C LEU A 97 5.75 1.48 -2.79
N TRP A 98 5.08 2.52 -3.29
CA TRP A 98 4.54 3.59 -2.45
C TRP A 98 3.41 3.11 -1.55
N GLN A 99 2.51 2.28 -2.06
CA GLN A 99 1.44 1.67 -1.27
C GLN A 99 1.99 0.74 -0.20
N GLU A 100 3.00 -0.08 -0.52
CA GLU A 100 3.69 -0.91 0.46
C GLU A 100 4.33 -0.05 1.55
N LEU A 101 4.98 1.06 1.17
CA LEU A 101 5.58 2.00 2.12
C LEU A 101 4.53 2.71 3.00
N ASP A 102 3.37 3.05 2.43
CA ASP A 102 2.26 3.70 3.15
C ASP A 102 1.73 2.84 4.29
N MET A 103 1.71 1.51 4.12
CA MET A 103 1.31 0.59 5.20
C MET A 103 2.18 0.76 6.45
N HIS A 104 3.47 1.07 6.29
CA HIS A 104 4.39 1.31 7.42
C HIS A 104 4.26 2.70 8.04
N TYR A 105 3.56 3.63 7.37
CA TYR A 105 3.36 4.98 7.88
C TYR A 105 2.09 5.11 8.74
N GLU A 106 1.12 4.22 8.66
CA GLU A 106 -0.22 4.42 9.26
C GLU A 106 -0.27 4.58 10.80
N ALA A 107 0.84 4.36 11.53
CA ALA A 107 0.82 4.22 12.98
C ALA A 107 0.68 5.52 13.80
N ASP A 108 1.04 6.72 13.32
CA ASP A 108 1.16 7.89 14.24
C ASP A 108 1.11 9.28 13.59
N TRP A 109 -0.02 9.67 12.99
CA TRP A 109 -0.15 11.02 12.39
C TRP A 109 -1.19 11.92 13.04
N GLY A 110 -1.04 12.18 14.34
CA GLY A 110 -1.55 13.38 15.04
C GLY A 110 -2.96 13.88 14.65
N ASP A 111 -3.13 15.21 14.59
CA ASP A 111 -4.40 15.83 14.16
C ASP A 111 -4.59 15.83 12.63
N LEU A 112 -5.84 16.04 12.20
CA LEU A 112 -6.26 16.04 10.80
C LEU A 112 -5.52 17.05 9.91
N GLU A 113 -5.17 18.23 10.42
CA GLU A 113 -4.51 19.27 9.63
C GLU A 113 -3.06 18.89 9.33
N ARG A 114 -2.35 18.33 10.31
CA ARG A 114 -0.99 17.80 10.11
C ARG A 114 -1.00 16.65 9.11
N ASN A 115 -1.99 15.76 9.20
CA ASN A 115 -2.17 14.66 8.26
C ASN A 115 -2.33 15.15 6.82
N LEU A 116 -3.19 16.16 6.58
CA LEU A 116 -3.42 16.75 5.26
C LEU A 116 -2.18 17.46 4.69
N LYS A 117 -1.42 18.17 5.53
CA LYS A 117 -0.16 18.80 5.11
C LYS A 117 0.88 17.74 4.74
N PHE A 118 1.00 16.68 5.52
CA PHE A 118 1.91 15.57 5.26
C PHE A 118 1.55 14.83 3.98
N LYS A 119 0.28 14.46 3.78
CA LYS A 119 -0.18 13.81 2.54
C LYS A 119 0.15 14.63 1.29
N ARG A 120 -0.14 15.94 1.31
CA ARG A 120 0.23 16.83 0.20
C ARG A 120 1.74 16.89 -0.04
N HIS A 121 2.54 16.87 1.02
CA HIS A 121 3.99 16.80 0.88
C HIS A 121 4.44 15.48 0.27
N LEU A 122 3.88 14.36 0.71
CA LEU A 122 4.19 13.03 0.20
C LEU A 122 3.83 12.89 -1.29
N GLU A 123 2.64 13.34 -1.71
CA GLU A 123 2.23 13.34 -3.12
C GLU A 123 3.16 14.18 -3.99
N LYS A 124 3.66 15.30 -3.45
CA LYS A 124 4.63 16.15 -4.12
C LYS A 124 5.98 15.46 -4.31
N GLU A 125 6.48 14.77 -3.28
CA GLU A 125 7.71 13.98 -3.38
C GLU A 125 7.55 12.83 -4.39
N ARG A 126 6.41 12.14 -4.39
CA ARG A 126 6.10 11.09 -5.37
C ARG A 126 6.10 11.61 -6.81
N LEU A 127 5.54 12.80 -7.04
CA LEU A 127 5.59 13.44 -8.36
C LEU A 127 7.04 13.71 -8.79
N TYR A 128 7.89 14.20 -7.89
CA TYR A 128 9.29 14.42 -8.20
C TYR A 128 10.04 13.11 -8.50
N GLU A 129 9.82 12.07 -7.71
CA GLU A 129 10.42 10.76 -7.91
C GLU A 129 10.01 10.16 -9.26
N PHE A 130 8.70 10.20 -9.57
CA PHE A 130 8.17 9.78 -10.87
C PHE A 130 8.86 10.49 -12.03
N LEU A 131 8.86 11.83 -12.01
CA LEU A 131 9.36 12.66 -13.10
C LEU A 131 10.89 12.57 -13.28
N THR A 132 11.64 12.45 -12.19
CA THR A 132 13.11 12.49 -12.21
C THR A 132 13.70 11.27 -12.91
N ARG A 133 13.04 10.12 -12.82
CA ARG A 133 13.54 8.85 -13.42
C ARG A 133 12.84 8.45 -14.71
N LEU A 134 12.04 9.35 -15.31
CA LEU A 134 11.56 9.21 -16.68
C LEU A 134 12.71 9.26 -17.69
N ASN A 135 12.55 8.57 -18.82
CA ASN A 135 13.50 8.61 -19.92
C ASN A 135 13.62 10.02 -20.51
N ARG A 136 14.81 10.37 -21.00
CA ARG A 136 15.14 11.71 -21.53
C ARG A 136 14.24 12.18 -22.67
N GLU A 137 13.63 11.25 -23.38
CA GLU A 137 12.65 11.56 -24.43
C GLU A 137 11.44 12.31 -23.86
N LEU A 138 11.13 12.19 -22.57
CA LEU A 138 9.98 12.87 -21.96
C LEU A 138 10.37 14.20 -21.28
N ASP A 139 11.57 14.73 -21.54
CA ASP A 139 12.08 15.95 -20.91
C ASP A 139 11.19 17.18 -21.15
N GLU A 140 10.57 17.31 -22.33
CA GLU A 140 9.66 18.42 -22.65
C GLU A 140 8.40 18.42 -21.77
N VAL A 141 7.75 17.26 -21.61
CA VAL A 141 6.57 17.13 -20.75
C VAL A 141 6.98 17.32 -19.30
N ARG A 142 8.13 16.76 -18.87
CA ARG A 142 8.67 16.98 -17.52
C ARG A 142 8.86 18.47 -17.22
N GLY A 143 9.51 19.22 -18.12
CA GLY A 143 9.73 20.66 -17.94
C GLY A 143 8.43 21.45 -17.85
N ARG A 144 7.44 21.13 -18.71
CA ARG A 144 6.12 21.76 -18.68
C ARG A 144 5.37 21.52 -17.37
N ILE A 145 5.43 20.29 -16.84
CA ILE A 145 4.79 19.94 -15.56
C ILE A 145 5.44 20.68 -14.40
N LEU A 146 6.78 20.68 -14.33
CA LEU A 146 7.54 21.37 -13.29
C LEU A 146 7.37 22.90 -13.32
N GLY A 147 7.00 23.47 -14.47
CA GLY A 147 6.71 24.89 -14.62
C GLY A 147 5.34 25.34 -14.10
N ARG A 148 4.44 24.43 -13.74
CA ARG A 148 3.07 24.76 -13.27
C ARG A 148 3.09 25.32 -11.84
N ARG A 149 2.23 26.32 -11.59
CA ARG A 149 1.96 26.84 -10.24
C ARG A 149 0.45 26.97 -10.00
N PRO A 150 -0.12 26.30 -8.98
CA PRO A 150 0.52 25.36 -8.06
C PRO A 150 1.02 24.08 -8.77
N LEU A 151 1.92 23.34 -8.11
CA LEU A 151 2.37 22.06 -8.66
C LEU A 151 1.18 21.07 -8.62
N PRO A 152 0.89 20.37 -9.72
CA PRO A 152 -0.23 19.44 -9.84
C PRO A 152 -0.03 18.16 -9.02
N PHE A 153 -1.08 17.36 -8.91
CA PHE A 153 -1.04 16.04 -8.27
C PHE A 153 -0.61 14.95 -9.24
N ILE A 154 0.02 13.90 -8.71
CA ILE A 154 0.63 12.84 -9.52
C ILE A 154 -0.36 12.13 -10.46
N ASP A 155 -1.59 11.90 -10.00
CA ASP A 155 -2.61 11.18 -10.79
C ASP A 155 -3.02 11.94 -12.05
N GLU A 156 -3.07 13.28 -11.98
CA GLU A 156 -3.36 14.14 -13.14
C GLU A 156 -2.21 14.11 -14.15
N GLU A 157 -0.98 14.13 -13.64
CA GLU A 157 0.23 14.22 -14.46
C GLU A 157 0.61 12.91 -15.13
N PHE A 158 0.35 11.78 -14.49
CA PHE A 158 0.51 10.47 -15.12
C PHE A 158 -0.23 10.39 -16.46
N ALA A 159 -1.46 10.89 -16.51
CA ALA A 159 -2.26 10.88 -17.73
C ALA A 159 -1.66 11.74 -18.86
N GLU A 160 -1.01 12.86 -18.52
CA GLU A 160 -0.29 13.69 -19.50
C GLU A 160 0.97 13.01 -20.02
N VAL A 161 1.82 12.50 -19.13
CA VAL A 161 3.06 11.81 -19.52
C VAL A 161 2.73 10.57 -20.37
N ARG A 162 1.69 9.81 -20.02
CA ARG A 162 1.23 8.66 -20.80
C ARG A 162 0.75 9.05 -22.20
N ARG A 163 0.02 10.16 -22.34
CA ARG A 163 -0.41 10.69 -23.65
C ARG A 163 0.79 11.10 -24.50
N GLU A 164 1.76 11.79 -23.90
CA GLU A 164 2.99 12.21 -24.59
C GLU A 164 3.81 11.02 -25.09
N ALA A 165 4.03 10.02 -24.24
CA ALA A 165 4.72 8.78 -24.61
C ALA A 165 4.01 8.04 -25.77
N SER A 166 2.67 8.02 -25.76
CA SER A 166 1.87 7.41 -26.82
C SER A 166 2.00 8.16 -28.14
N ARG A 167 1.93 9.51 -28.10
CA ARG A 167 2.14 10.38 -29.28
C ARG A 167 3.48 10.10 -29.94
N ARG A 168 4.57 10.10 -29.16
CA ARG A 168 5.93 9.87 -29.66
C ARG A 168 6.11 8.51 -30.32
N ARG A 169 5.53 7.45 -29.76
CA ARG A 169 5.57 6.10 -30.35
C ARG A 169 4.93 6.05 -31.75
N VAL A 170 3.86 6.80 -31.99
CA VAL A 170 3.22 6.87 -33.30
C VAL A 170 4.10 7.66 -34.28
N THR A 171 4.63 8.82 -33.85
CA THR A 171 5.51 9.65 -34.70
C THR A 171 6.79 8.92 -35.11
N LEU A 172 7.36 8.09 -34.24
CA LEU A 172 8.57 7.31 -34.53
C LEU A 172 8.33 6.09 -35.43
N ARG A 173 7.11 5.53 -35.47
CA ARG A 173 6.76 4.42 -36.38
C ARG A 173 6.47 4.86 -37.82
N GLY A 174 6.26 6.16 -38.04
CA GLY A 174 6.00 6.73 -39.36
C GLY A 174 7.24 7.26 -40.09
N LYS A 175 8.44 7.04 -39.54
CA LYS A 175 9.74 7.32 -40.17
C LYS A 175 10.44 6.01 -40.47
#